data_AF-A0A8D7AFQ9-F1
#
_entry.id   AF-A0A8D7AFQ9-F1
#
_cell.length_a   1.000
_cell.length_b   1.000
_cell.length_c   1.000
_cell.angle_alpha   90.00
_cell.angle_beta   90.00
_cell.angle_gamma   90.00
#
_symmetry.space_group_name_H-M   'P 1'
#
loop_
_entity.id
_entity.type
_entity.pdbx_description
1 polymer ?
#
loop_
_entity_poly.entity_id
_entity_poly.type
_entity_poly.pdbx_seq_one_letter_code
_entity_poly.pdbx_strand_id
1 'polypeptide(L)'
;MKRRTVCDVSSPADREKLMKEINSTFEGKLDILLSSMADHSIGFTIACEMEEQSPKLFLMSTNFESALRLSQLAYPLVKASGRGGCVVNVSGWWTQ
;
A
#
# COMPACT_ATOMS: atom_id res chain seq x y z
N MET A 1 0.47 -23.21 2.48
CA MET A 1 1.41 -22.65 1.48
C MET A 1 1.48 -21.13 1.70
N LYS A 2 2.62 -20.59 2.14
CA LYS A 2 2.80 -19.14 2.34
C LYS A 2 3.33 -18.55 1.04
N ARG A 3 2.47 -17.88 0.26
CA ARG A 3 2.89 -17.12 -0.94
C ARG A 3 3.28 -15.71 -0.47
N ARG A 4 4.49 -15.26 -0.81
CA ARG A 4 4.99 -13.91 -0.52
C ARG A 4 5.55 -13.31 -1.80
N THR A 5 5.14 -12.09 -2.08
CA THR A 5 5.73 -11.25 -3.12
C THR A 5 6.40 -10.07 -2.42
N VAL A 6 7.61 -9.71 -2.86
CA VAL A 6 8.28 -8.47 -2.43
C VAL A 6 7.79 -7.35 -3.36
N CYS A 7 7.29 -6.27 -2.79
CA CYS A 7 6.76 -5.13 -3.53
C CYS A 7 7.11 -3.85 -2.76
N ASP A 8 7.81 -2.91 -3.41
CA ASP A 8 7.89 -1.54 -2.91
C ASP A 8 6.61 -0.80 -3.30
N VAL A 9 5.74 -0.56 -2.32
CA VAL A 9 4.45 0.10 -2.56
C VAL A 9 4.57 1.58 -2.93
N SER A 10 5.74 2.21 -2.72
CA SER A 10 6.01 3.57 -3.18
C SER A 10 6.26 3.63 -4.70
N SER A 11 6.77 2.54 -5.29
CA SER A 11 7.07 2.44 -6.71
C SER A 11 5.82 2.11 -7.55
N PRO A 12 5.47 2.93 -8.58
CA PRO A 12 4.37 2.63 -9.48
C PRO A 12 4.52 1.29 -10.21
N ALA A 13 5.73 0.97 -10.68
CA ALA A 13 6.00 -0.25 -11.42
C ALA A 13 5.81 -1.50 -10.55
N ASP A 14 6.23 -1.43 -9.28
CA ASP A 14 6.08 -2.53 -8.34
C ASP A 14 4.61 -2.77 -7.99
N ARG A 15 3.82 -1.70 -7.79
CA ARG A 15 2.36 -1.81 -7.55
C ARG A 15 1.65 -2.52 -8.71
N GLU A 16 1.97 -2.15 -9.95
CA GLU A 16 1.38 -2.81 -11.12
C GLU A 16 1.82 -4.26 -11.25
N LYS A 17 3.09 -4.55 -11.01
CA LYS A 17 3.62 -5.91 -11.02
C LYS A 17 2.92 -6.79 -9.97
N LEU A 18 2.76 -6.29 -8.75
CA LEU A 18 2.03 -6.97 -7.68
C LEU A 18 0.59 -7.31 -8.12
N MET A 19 -0.11 -6.37 -8.75
CA MET A 19 -1.49 -6.59 -9.21
C MET A 19 -1.58 -7.60 -10.35
N LYS A 20 -0.60 -7.62 -11.26
CA LYS A 20 -0.50 -8.67 -12.30
C LYS A 20 -0.27 -10.05 -11.68
N GLU A 21 0.60 -10.15 -10.69
CA GLU A 21 0.85 -11.40 -9.96
C GLU A 21 -0.40 -11.86 -9.21
N ILE A 22 -1.09 -10.98 -8.48
CA ILE A 22 -2.36 -11.28 -7.82
C ILE A 22 -3.40 -11.75 -8.84
N ASN A 23 -3.56 -11.02 -9.94
CA ASN A 23 -4.48 -11.37 -11.01
C ASN A 23 -4.20 -12.77 -11.58
N SER A 24 -2.93 -13.11 -11.84
CA SER A 24 -2.56 -14.45 -12.32
C SER A 24 -2.74 -15.53 -11.25
N THR A 25 -2.48 -15.20 -9.98
CA THR A 25 -2.45 -16.17 -8.88
C THR A 25 -3.84 -16.54 -8.39
N PHE A 26 -4.78 -15.60 -8.47
CA PHE A 26 -6.16 -15.74 -7.98
C PHE A 26 -7.18 -15.64 -9.12
N GLU A 27 -6.75 -15.90 -10.35
CA GLU A 27 -7.62 -16.01 -11.53
C GLU A 27 -8.51 -14.76 -11.72
N GLY A 28 -7.91 -13.60 -11.52
CA GLY A 28 -8.53 -12.28 -11.67
C GLY A 28 -9.52 -11.88 -10.58
N LYS A 29 -9.55 -12.60 -9.45
CA LYS A 29 -10.46 -12.31 -8.33
C LYS A 29 -9.68 -12.02 -7.06
N LEU A 30 -10.04 -10.92 -6.40
CA LEU A 30 -9.50 -10.57 -5.11
C LEU A 30 -10.65 -10.35 -4.14
N ASP A 31 -10.70 -11.06 -3.02
CA ASP A 31 -11.79 -10.87 -2.05
C ASP A 31 -11.49 -9.71 -1.09
N ILE A 32 -10.26 -9.61 -0.60
CA ILE A 32 -9.86 -8.59 0.38
C ILE A 32 -8.46 -8.09 0.05
N LEU A 33 -8.30 -6.76 -0.06
CA LEU A 33 -7.00 -6.09 0.02
C LEU A 33 -6.87 -5.46 1.41
N LEU A 34 -5.79 -5.77 2.11
CA LEU A 34 -5.46 -5.14 3.40
C LEU A 34 -4.13 -4.40 3.26
N SER A 35 -4.19 -3.06 3.26
CA SER A 35 -3.02 -2.19 3.29
C SER A 35 -2.80 -1.70 4.71
N SER A 36 -1.67 -2.04 5.31
CA SER A 36 -1.29 -1.57 6.64
C SER A 36 0.00 -0.77 6.53
N MET A 37 -0.03 0.48 6.96
CA MET A 37 1.20 1.23 7.24
C MET A 37 1.85 0.64 8.48
N ALA A 38 3.06 0.11 8.33
CA ALA A 38 3.96 -0.05 9.46
C ALA A 38 4.54 1.33 9.77
N ASP A 39 4.29 1.81 10.99
CA ASP A 39 4.97 2.99 11.52
C ASP A 39 6.46 2.66 11.66
N HIS A 40 7.27 2.99 10.64
CA HIS A 40 8.72 2.88 10.70
C HIS A 40 9.37 4.09 11.40
N SER A 41 8.61 4.91 12.13
CA SER A 41 9.12 6.09 12.86
C SER A 41 9.90 5.75 14.13
N ILE A 42 10.84 4.80 14.09
CA ILE A 42 11.84 4.67 15.17
C ILE A 42 13.17 4.26 14.54
N GLY A 43 13.87 5.19 13.86
CA GLY A 43 15.23 4.90 13.41
C GLY A 43 15.92 5.84 12.43
N PHE A 44 15.27 6.88 11.90
CA PHE A 44 15.90 7.81 10.95
C PHE A 44 15.75 9.28 11.35
N THR A 45 15.98 9.58 12.63
CA THR A 45 16.18 10.95 13.15
C THR A 45 17.67 11.31 13.16
N ILE A 46 18.45 10.78 12.22
CA ILE A 46 19.85 11.20 12.02
C ILE A 46 20.02 11.64 10.58
N ALA A 47 20.01 12.96 10.42
CA ALA A 47 20.63 13.72 9.33
C ALA A 47 20.13 13.47 7.91
N CYS A 48 18.94 13.98 7.57
CA CYS A 48 18.76 14.57 6.25
C CYS A 48 18.23 15.99 6.44
N GLU A 49 19.15 16.95 6.41
CA GLU A 49 18.85 18.33 6.04
C GLU A 49 18.39 18.31 4.57
N MET A 50 17.10 18.05 4.36
CA MET A 50 16.42 18.44 3.14
C MET A 50 15.52 19.62 3.50
N GLU A 51 15.95 20.76 2.99
CA GLU A 51 15.26 22.04 2.99
C GLU A 51 13.78 21.86 2.58
N GLU A 52 12.89 22.40 3.42
CA GLU A 52 11.48 22.77 3.18
C GLU A 52 10.32 21.75 3.18
N GLN A 53 10.49 20.44 3.39
CA GLN A 53 9.33 19.57 3.72
C GLN A 53 9.52 18.86 5.04
N SER A 54 8.62 19.15 6.00
CA SER A 54 8.57 18.42 7.27
C SER A 54 8.54 16.91 6.96
N PRO A 55 9.47 16.09 7.47
CA PRO A 55 9.55 14.66 7.16
C PRO A 55 8.24 13.91 7.43
N LYS A 56 7.38 14.44 8.31
CA LYS A 56 6.00 13.99 8.54
C LYS A 56 5.08 14.12 7.31
N LEU A 57 5.16 15.23 6.58
CA LEU A 57 4.36 15.48 5.38
C LEU A 57 4.75 14.51 4.25
N PHE A 58 6.06 14.25 4.12
CA PHE A 58 6.58 13.27 3.17
C PHE A 58 6.05 11.86 3.48
N LEU A 59 6.15 11.41 4.74
CA LEU A 59 5.64 10.10 5.16
C LEU A 59 4.11 9.99 4.99
N MET A 60 3.35 11.04 5.31
CA MET A 60 1.91 11.06 5.08
C MET A 60 1.58 10.98 3.59
N SER A 61 2.29 11.75 2.75
CA SER A 61 2.08 11.77 1.30
C SER A 61 2.36 10.40 0.68
N THR A 62 3.52 9.80 0.95
CA THR A 62 3.90 8.50 0.38
C THR A 62 2.96 7.38 0.82
N ASN A 63 2.59 7.33 2.09
CA ASN A 63 1.72 6.28 2.60
C ASN A 63 0.28 6.42 2.13
N PHE A 64 -0.25 7.64 2.09
CA PHE A 64 -1.59 7.90 1.56
C PHE A 64 -1.63 7.63 0.05
N GLU A 65 -0.66 8.13 -0.70
CA GLU A 65 -0.60 7.95 -2.15
C GLU A 65 -0.46 6.46 -2.50
N SER A 66 0.46 5.73 -1.87
CA SER A 66 0.63 4.30 -2.14
C SER A 66 -0.63 3.48 -1.83
N ALA A 67 -1.27 3.71 -0.67
CA ALA A 67 -2.51 3.04 -0.30
C ALA A 67 -3.66 3.37 -1.27
N LEU A 68 -3.80 4.64 -1.67
CA LEU A 68 -4.81 5.07 -2.63
C LEU A 68 -4.59 4.42 -4.00
N ARG A 69 -3.37 4.44 -4.51
CA ARG A 69 -3.02 3.84 -5.82
C ARG A 69 -3.22 2.33 -5.81
N LEU A 70 -2.82 1.65 -4.74
CA LEU A 70 -3.09 0.21 -4.56
C LEU A 70 -4.60 -0.07 -4.54
N SER A 71 -5.38 0.75 -3.84
CA SER A 71 -6.84 0.62 -3.80
C SER A 71 -7.46 0.75 -5.20
N GLN A 72 -6.99 1.72 -6.00
CA GLN A 72 -7.44 1.92 -7.38
C GLN A 72 -7.15 0.71 -8.27
N LEU A 73 -5.94 0.16 -8.18
CA LEU A 73 -5.55 -1.01 -8.98
C LEU A 73 -6.27 -2.29 -8.54
N ALA A 74 -6.57 -2.44 -7.25
CA ALA A 74 -7.27 -3.61 -6.72
C ALA A 74 -8.77 -3.58 -7.00
N TYR A 75 -9.38 -2.41 -7.15
CA TYR A 75 -10.83 -2.28 -7.29
C TYR A 75 -11.44 -3.14 -8.41
N PRO A 76 -10.89 -3.22 -9.64
CA PRO A 76 -11.40 -4.13 -10.66
C PRO A 76 -11.39 -5.60 -10.25
N LEU A 77 -10.33 -6.05 -9.58
CA LEU A 77 -10.17 -7.43 -9.10
C LEU A 77 -11.17 -7.74 -7.97
N VAL A 78 -11.39 -6.76 -7.09
CA VAL A 78 -12.37 -6.84 -6.00
C VAL A 78 -13.79 -6.90 -6.53
N LYS A 79 -14.11 -6.06 -7.53
CA LYS A 79 -15.40 -6.08 -8.22
C LYS A 79 -15.64 -7.42 -8.93
N ALA A 80 -14.62 -7.99 -9.57
CA ALA A 80 -14.70 -9.26 -10.28
C ALA A 80 -14.96 -10.47 -9.37
N SER A 81 -14.63 -10.37 -8.07
CA SER A 81 -14.92 -11.44 -7.11
C SER A 81 -16.43 -11.70 -6.97
N GLY A 82 -17.28 -10.66 -7.04
CA GLY A 82 -18.73 -10.80 -6.88
C GLY A 82 -19.20 -11.22 -5.47
N ARG A 83 -18.29 -11.33 -4.50
CA ARG A 83 -18.57 -11.79 -3.13
C ARG A 83 -18.70 -10.67 -2.09
N GLY A 84 -18.85 -9.42 -2.55
CA GLY A 84 -18.83 -8.26 -1.65
C GLY A 84 -17.44 -7.99 -1.09
N GLY A 85 -16.40 -8.16 -1.90
CA GLY A 85 -15.03 -7.92 -1.49
C GLY A 85 -14.76 -6.46 -1.09
N CYS A 86 -13.70 -6.24 -0.32
CA CYS A 86 -13.39 -4.93 0.27
C CYS A 86 -11.91 -4.56 0.19
N VAL A 87 -11.65 -3.25 0.26
CA VAL A 87 -10.31 -2.70 0.46
C VAL A 87 -10.27 -2.07 1.84
N VAL A 88 -9.35 -2.53 2.69
CA VAL A 88 -9.16 -2.04 4.05
C VAL A 88 -7.81 -1.34 4.12
N ASN A 89 -7.85 -0.03 4.35
CA ASN A 89 -6.65 0.77 4.62
C ASN A 89 -6.59 1.03 6.13
N VAL A 90 -5.54 0.53 6.77
CA VAL A 90 -5.28 0.74 8.19
C VAL A 90 -4.31 1.91 8.33
N SER A 91 -4.83 3.01 8.86
CA SER A 91 -4.05 4.18 9.26
C SER A 91 -3.92 4.26 10.79
N GLY A 92 -2.82 4.82 11.27
CA GLY A 92 -2.61 5.11 12.69
C GLY A 92 -3.07 6.53 13.04
N TRP A 93 -3.56 6.70 14.27
CA TRP A 93 -3.72 8.01 14.89
C TRP A 93 -2.40 8.35 15.58
N TRP A 94 -1.78 9.46 15.20
CA TRP A 94 -0.61 9.98 15.91
C TRP A 94 -1.08 10.38 17.31
N THR A 95 -0.76 9.59 18.32
CA THR A 95 -0.79 10.08 19.70
C THR A 95 0.43 10.96 19.89
N GLN A 96 0.20 12.16 20.44
CA GLN A 96 1.21 13.19 20.67
C GLN A 96 2.39 12.68 21.49
#